data_AF-A0AAV6P539-F1
#
_entry.id   AF-A0AAV6P539-F1
#
_cell.length_a   1.000
_cell.length_b   1.000
_cell.length_c   1.000
_cell.angle_alpha   90.00
_cell.angle_beta   90.00
_cell.angle_gamma   90.00
#
_symmetry.space_group_name_H-M   'P 1'
#
loop_
_entity.id
_entity.type
_entity.pdbx_description
1 polymer ?
#
loop_
_entity_poly.entity_id
_entity_poly.type
_entity_poly.pdbx_seq_one_letter_code
_entity_poly.pdbx_strand_id
1 'polypeptide(L)'
;MKNLHSFNGAHNTSNGLMQLLQGLLQDYVQSLLNEKIIDERFSQIRTKLEEPDFIQLINVYLNDVESRLSEFSCFIDSVDVNFSKLSLMAHKIEEKSTRIGARHMKLASIHLIQACDKEDHKLVSQSLCWMKHEFINTRNKLQPVLQAQIFSYSTANGHGSDQRSFYNLTAFKSFTAEIRMRYEWRKL
;
A
#
# COMPACT_ATOMS: atom_id res chain seq x y z
N MET A 1 15.25 40.46 34.58
CA MET A 1 13.97 39.78 34.23
C MET A 1 13.74 39.95 32.73
N LYS A 2 13.96 38.91 31.93
CA LYS A 2 13.65 38.89 30.49
C LYS A 2 12.73 37.71 30.22
N ASN A 3 11.64 38.00 29.53
CA ASN A 3 10.44 37.18 29.37
C ASN A 3 10.69 35.82 28.70
N LEU A 4 10.17 34.75 29.33
CA LEU A 4 9.93 33.44 28.76
C LEU A 4 8.51 33.44 28.13
N HIS A 5 8.40 33.87 26.87
CA HIS A 5 7.18 33.66 26.07
C HIS A 5 7.55 33.33 24.62
N SER A 6 8.08 32.12 24.38
CA SER A 6 8.25 31.62 23.01
C SER A 6 7.95 30.12 22.82
N PHE A 7 7.45 29.39 23.83
CA PHE A 7 7.30 27.93 23.68
C PHE A 7 5.91 27.47 23.16
N ASN A 8 4.90 28.34 23.13
CA ASN A 8 3.53 27.95 22.74
C ASN A 8 3.23 27.97 21.23
N GLY A 9 4.08 28.59 20.40
CA GLY A 9 3.81 28.72 18.94
C GLY A 9 4.10 27.45 18.13
N ALA A 10 5.16 26.72 18.49
CA ALA A 10 5.60 25.53 17.73
C ALA A 10 4.68 24.31 17.96
N HIS A 11 4.20 24.11 19.19
CA HIS A 11 3.30 23.00 19.54
C HIS A 11 1.92 23.13 18.88
N ASN A 12 1.35 24.34 18.80
CA ASN A 12 0.06 24.55 18.12
C ASN A 12 0.16 24.35 16.60
N THR A 13 1.29 24.73 16.00
CA THR A 13 1.51 24.54 14.56
C THR A 13 1.70 23.06 14.22
N SER A 14 2.42 22.31 15.06
CA SER A 14 2.59 20.85 14.90
C SER A 14 1.25 20.11 14.95
N ASN A 15 0.38 20.45 15.91
CA ASN A 15 -0.94 19.82 16.04
C ASN A 15 -1.85 20.11 14.83
N GLY A 16 -1.84 21.33 14.30
CA GLY A 16 -2.60 21.69 13.11
C GLY A 16 -2.16 20.94 11.84
N LEU A 17 -0.84 20.77 11.65
CA LEU A 17 -0.29 19.99 10.54
C LEU A 17 -0.65 18.51 10.63
N MET A 18 -0.64 17.95 11.85
CA MET A 18 -1.03 16.56 12.09
C MET A 18 -2.50 16.30 11.78
N GLN A 19 -3.41 17.19 12.19
CA GLN A 19 -4.83 17.09 11.87
C GLN A 19 -5.08 17.17 10.35
N LEU A 20 -4.38 18.08 9.66
CA LEU A 20 -4.47 18.21 8.21
C LEU A 20 -4.00 16.93 7.50
N LEU A 21 -2.87 16.36 7.93
CA LEU A 21 -2.36 15.12 7.38
C LEU A 21 -3.33 13.96 7.59
N GLN A 22 -3.94 13.86 8.77
CA GLN A 22 -4.93 12.81 9.07
C GLN A 22 -6.16 12.93 8.18
N GLY A 23 -6.67 14.14 7.96
CA GLY A 23 -7.79 14.39 7.04
C GLY A 23 -7.45 14.00 5.60
N LEU A 24 -6.29 14.44 5.10
CA LEU A 24 -5.83 14.06 3.76
C LEU A 24 -5.63 12.55 3.61
N LEU A 25 -5.14 11.87 4.65
CA LEU A 25 -4.95 10.43 4.64
C LEU A 25 -6.29 9.69 4.59
N GLN A 26 -7.28 10.15 5.36
CA GLN A 26 -8.62 9.60 5.35
C GLN A 26 -9.26 9.71 3.96
N ASP A 27 -9.16 10.89 3.35
CA ASP A 27 -9.65 11.14 1.99
C ASP A 27 -8.93 10.27 0.94
N TYR A 28 -7.61 10.12 1.07
CA TYR A 28 -6.83 9.28 0.16
C TYR A 28 -7.25 7.82 0.27
N VAL A 29 -7.36 7.27 1.48
CA VAL A 29 -7.87 5.90 1.68
C VAL A 29 -9.26 5.76 1.08
N GLN A 30 -10.15 6.74 1.26
CA GLN A 30 -11.48 6.70 0.65
C GLN A 30 -11.40 6.66 -0.88
N SER A 31 -10.45 7.37 -1.49
CA SER A 31 -10.21 7.28 -2.93
C SER A 31 -9.76 5.87 -3.35
N LEU A 32 -8.92 5.20 -2.56
CA LEU A 32 -8.49 3.82 -2.84
C LEU A 32 -9.63 2.80 -2.74
N LEU A 33 -10.59 3.02 -1.82
CA LEU A 33 -11.82 2.22 -1.73
C LEU A 33 -12.71 2.43 -2.95
N ASN A 34 -12.89 3.68 -3.38
CA ASN A 34 -13.70 4.04 -4.54
C ASN A 34 -13.09 3.46 -5.84
N GLU A 35 -11.77 3.48 -5.96
CA GLU A 35 -11.00 2.85 -7.05
C GLU A 35 -10.92 1.32 -6.92
N LYS A 36 -11.43 0.75 -5.83
CA LYS A 36 -11.44 -0.69 -5.52
C LYS A 36 -10.06 -1.32 -5.40
N ILE A 37 -8.99 -0.52 -5.27
CA ILE A 37 -7.64 -0.99 -4.98
C ILE A 37 -7.64 -1.79 -3.67
N ILE A 38 -8.32 -1.23 -2.66
CA ILE A 38 -8.57 -1.85 -1.37
C ILE A 38 -10.08 -2.04 -1.15
N ASP A 39 -10.43 -2.82 -0.12
CA ASP A 39 -11.80 -2.94 0.39
C ASP A 39 -11.90 -2.58 1.88
N GLU A 40 -13.11 -2.73 2.44
CA GLU A 40 -13.40 -2.39 3.83
C GLU A 40 -12.54 -3.14 4.85
N ARG A 41 -11.98 -4.31 4.49
CA ARG A 41 -11.08 -5.05 5.38
C ARG A 41 -9.81 -4.23 5.66
N PHE A 42 -9.30 -3.50 4.68
CA PHE A 42 -8.14 -2.62 4.86
C PHE A 42 -8.43 -1.51 5.87
N SER A 43 -9.60 -0.87 5.77
CA SER A 43 -10.04 0.16 6.72
C SER A 43 -10.18 -0.41 8.13
N GLN A 44 -10.80 -1.57 8.28
CA GLN A 44 -10.94 -2.23 9.58
C GLN A 44 -9.59 -2.54 10.24
N ILE A 45 -8.61 -3.02 9.45
CA ILE A 45 -7.26 -3.32 9.97
C ILE A 45 -6.56 -2.03 10.39
N ARG A 46 -6.62 -0.97 9.57
CA ARG A 46 -6.02 0.32 9.88
C ARG A 46 -6.56 0.92 11.17
N THR A 47 -7.85 0.74 11.45
CA THR A 47 -8.46 1.24 12.70
C THR A 47 -8.18 0.38 13.93
N LYS A 48 -7.84 -0.91 13.74
CA LYS A 48 -7.69 -1.88 14.84
C LYS A 48 -6.25 -2.07 15.29
N LEU A 49 -5.30 -1.92 14.39
CA LEU A 49 -3.88 -2.11 14.68
C LEU A 49 -3.25 -0.78 15.08
N GLU A 50 -2.27 -0.85 15.97
CA GLU A 50 -1.37 0.28 16.19
C GLU A 50 -0.57 0.56 14.91
N GLU A 51 -0.15 1.81 14.72
CA GLU A 51 0.59 2.25 13.54
C GLU A 51 1.80 1.35 13.18
N PRO A 52 2.71 0.99 14.10
CA PRO A 52 3.87 0.14 13.74
C PRO A 52 3.45 -1.25 13.25
N ASP A 53 2.44 -1.86 13.88
CA ASP A 53 1.92 -3.18 13.50
C ASP A 53 1.23 -3.14 12.15
N PHE A 54 0.47 -2.07 11.87
CA PHE A 54 -0.15 -1.84 10.58
C PHE A 54 0.91 -1.70 9.48
N ILE A 55 1.89 -0.81 9.67
CA ILE A 55 2.98 -0.55 8.71
C ILE A 55 3.74 -1.85 8.44
N GLN A 56 4.06 -2.61 9.49
CA GLN A 56 4.75 -3.89 9.36
C GLN A 56 3.91 -4.92 8.60
N LEU A 57 2.62 -5.05 8.90
CA LEU A 57 1.72 -5.98 8.23
C LEU A 57 1.68 -5.74 6.71
N ILE A 58 1.53 -4.48 6.30
CA ILE A 58 1.48 -4.13 4.87
C ILE A 58 2.83 -4.36 4.19
N ASN A 59 3.95 -3.99 4.83
CA ASN A 59 5.29 -4.25 4.26
C ASN A 59 5.58 -5.75 4.12
N VAL A 60 5.21 -6.56 5.12
CA VAL A 60 5.35 -8.03 5.04
C VAL A 60 4.52 -8.57 3.88
N TYR A 61 3.28 -8.10 3.70
CA TYR A 61 2.46 -8.48 2.56
C TYR A 61 3.12 -8.11 1.21
N LEU A 62 3.57 -6.87 1.06
CA LEU A 62 4.15 -6.39 -0.20
C LEU A 62 5.41 -7.17 -0.58
N ASN A 63 6.32 -7.38 0.36
CA ASN A 63 7.57 -8.11 0.13
C ASN A 63 7.31 -9.59 -0.21
N ASP A 64 6.34 -10.20 0.48
CA ASP A 64 5.99 -11.60 0.29
C ASP A 64 5.33 -11.88 -1.06
N VAL A 65 4.50 -10.94 -1.55
CA VAL A 65 3.90 -10.99 -2.89
C VAL A 65 4.94 -10.72 -3.97
N GLU A 66 5.81 -9.72 -3.79
CA GLU A 66 6.91 -9.41 -4.73
C GLU A 66 7.83 -10.62 -4.94
N SER A 67 8.20 -11.30 -3.86
CA SER A 67 9.02 -12.52 -3.89
C SER A 67 8.34 -13.64 -4.69
N ARG A 68 7.03 -13.87 -4.47
CA ARG A 68 6.28 -14.89 -5.22
C ARG A 68 6.09 -14.53 -6.69
N LEU A 69 5.86 -13.26 -7.02
CA LEU A 69 5.76 -12.80 -8.42
C LEU A 69 7.07 -12.95 -9.18
N SER A 70 8.19 -12.80 -8.48
CA SER A 70 9.51 -13.10 -9.05
C SER A 70 9.64 -14.59 -9.35
N GLU A 71 9.25 -15.46 -8.40
CA GLU A 71 9.26 -16.91 -8.57
C GLU A 71 8.36 -17.38 -9.74
N PHE A 72 7.17 -16.79 -9.90
CA PHE A 72 6.24 -17.08 -11.01
C PHE A 72 6.87 -16.92 -12.39
N SER A 73 7.72 -15.91 -12.55
CA SER A 73 8.34 -15.62 -13.85
C SER A 73 9.24 -16.78 -14.30
N CYS A 74 9.89 -17.47 -13.36
CA CYS A 74 10.72 -18.64 -13.66
C CYS A 74 9.91 -19.87 -14.07
N PHE A 75 8.62 -19.96 -13.69
CA PHE A 75 7.77 -21.13 -13.97
C PHE A 75 7.07 -21.07 -15.33
N ILE A 76 6.69 -19.89 -15.83
CA ILE A 76 5.97 -19.79 -17.12
C ILE A 76 6.89 -20.01 -18.31
N ASP A 77 8.18 -19.69 -18.18
CA ASP A 77 9.18 -19.83 -19.24
C ASP A 77 9.67 -21.29 -19.39
N SER A 78 9.25 -22.21 -18.52
CA SER A 78 9.56 -23.63 -18.63
C SER A 78 8.69 -24.32 -19.69
N VAL A 79 9.27 -25.28 -20.42
CA VAL A 79 8.57 -26.07 -21.45
C VAL A 79 7.40 -26.87 -20.86
N ASP A 80 7.54 -27.35 -19.62
CA ASP A 80 6.51 -28.10 -18.90
C ASP A 80 5.96 -27.29 -17.71
N VAL A 81 5.08 -26.32 -18.03
CA VAL A 81 4.44 -25.50 -17.00
C VAL A 81 3.59 -26.38 -16.08
N ASN A 82 3.94 -26.42 -14.79
CA ASN A 82 3.14 -27.09 -13.77
C ASN A 82 1.99 -26.18 -13.30
N PHE A 83 0.84 -26.27 -13.97
CA PHE A 83 -0.36 -25.47 -13.66
C PHE A 83 -0.87 -25.66 -12.23
N SER A 84 -0.81 -26.88 -11.68
CA SER A 84 -1.23 -27.14 -10.29
C SER A 84 -0.37 -26.38 -9.27
N LYS A 85 0.96 -26.36 -9.47
CA LYS A 85 1.88 -25.60 -8.62
C LYS A 85 1.63 -24.09 -8.73
N LEU A 86 1.41 -23.59 -9.96
CA LEU A 86 1.08 -22.19 -10.20
C LEU A 86 -0.23 -21.79 -9.50
N SER A 87 -1.27 -22.60 -9.64
CA SER A 87 -2.57 -22.40 -8.98
C SER A 87 -2.41 -22.32 -7.46
N LEU A 88 -1.67 -23.25 -6.85
CA LEU A 88 -1.41 -23.25 -5.41
C LEU A 88 -0.65 -21.98 -4.94
N MET A 89 0.31 -21.50 -5.73
CA MET A 89 1.02 -20.26 -5.43
C MET A 89 0.08 -19.04 -5.51
N ALA A 90 -0.80 -19.02 -6.51
CA ALA A 90 -1.76 -17.93 -6.72
C ALA A 90 -2.81 -17.89 -5.59
N HIS A 91 -3.28 -19.06 -5.15
CA HIS A 91 -4.13 -19.19 -3.95
C HIS A 91 -3.50 -18.57 -2.71
N LYS A 92 -2.20 -18.78 -2.46
CA LYS A 92 -1.52 -18.16 -1.31
C LYS A 92 -1.52 -16.64 -1.38
N ILE A 93 -1.45 -16.05 -2.57
CA ILE A 93 -1.53 -14.60 -2.73
C ILE A 93 -2.98 -14.14 -2.55
N GLU A 94 -3.96 -14.84 -3.13
CA GLU A 94 -5.39 -14.57 -2.91
C GLU A 94 -5.73 -14.50 -1.42
N GLU A 95 -5.36 -15.52 -0.64
CA GLU A 95 -5.62 -15.58 0.79
C GLU A 95 -5.00 -14.40 1.54
N LYS A 96 -3.75 -14.06 1.22
CA LYS A 96 -3.03 -12.94 1.83
C LYS A 96 -3.66 -11.59 1.46
N SER A 97 -4.03 -11.42 0.19
CA SER A 97 -4.72 -10.22 -0.30
C SER A 97 -6.09 -10.06 0.36
N THR A 98 -6.85 -11.15 0.53
CA THR A 98 -8.11 -11.17 1.28
C THR A 98 -7.90 -10.76 2.74
N ARG A 99 -6.84 -11.27 3.40
CA ARG A 99 -6.57 -10.95 4.81
C ARG A 99 -6.31 -9.47 5.06
N ILE A 100 -5.67 -8.76 4.13
CA ILE A 100 -5.33 -7.33 4.27
C ILE A 100 -6.30 -6.38 3.55
N GLY A 101 -7.24 -6.91 2.75
CA GLY A 101 -8.17 -6.11 1.95
C GLY A 101 -7.58 -5.51 0.68
N ALA A 102 -6.54 -6.12 0.09
CA ALA A 102 -5.99 -5.72 -1.22
C ALA A 102 -6.83 -6.31 -2.36
N ARG A 103 -7.98 -5.69 -2.61
CA ARG A 103 -9.04 -6.21 -3.47
C ARG A 103 -8.60 -6.47 -4.91
N HIS A 104 -7.88 -5.55 -5.56
CA HIS A 104 -7.43 -5.78 -6.93
C HIS A 104 -6.47 -6.97 -7.03
N MET A 105 -5.53 -7.10 -6.09
CA MET A 105 -4.64 -8.26 -6.05
C MET A 105 -5.38 -9.56 -5.78
N LYS A 106 -6.39 -9.55 -4.91
CA LYS A 106 -7.28 -10.71 -4.72
C LYS A 106 -7.92 -11.15 -6.04
N LEU A 107 -8.52 -10.20 -6.79
CA LEU A 107 -9.19 -10.50 -8.05
C LEU A 107 -8.21 -10.99 -9.12
N ALA A 108 -7.03 -10.38 -9.23
CA ALA A 108 -5.99 -10.83 -10.16
C ALA A 108 -5.51 -12.25 -9.84
N SER A 109 -5.35 -12.60 -8.55
CA SER A 109 -5.03 -13.96 -8.13
C SER A 109 -6.13 -14.96 -8.52
N ILE A 110 -7.41 -14.60 -8.33
CA ILE A 110 -8.56 -15.44 -8.75
C ILE A 110 -8.52 -15.71 -10.26
N HIS A 111 -8.23 -14.69 -11.08
CA HIS A 111 -8.11 -14.89 -12.53
C HIS A 111 -6.95 -15.82 -12.91
N LEU A 112 -5.80 -15.68 -12.24
CA LEU A 112 -4.67 -16.58 -12.47
C LEU A 112 -4.99 -18.03 -12.07
N ILE A 113 -5.67 -18.24 -10.93
CA ILE A 113 -6.14 -19.56 -10.49
C ILE A 113 -7.04 -20.19 -11.57
N GLN A 114 -8.06 -19.45 -12.02
CA GLN A 114 -8.98 -19.93 -13.05
C GLN A 114 -8.30 -20.21 -14.39
N ALA A 115 -7.24 -19.46 -14.73
CA ALA A 115 -6.44 -19.73 -15.92
C ALA A 115 -5.61 -21.02 -15.76
N CYS A 116 -5.05 -21.26 -14.58
CA CYS A 116 -4.32 -22.49 -14.28
C CYS A 116 -5.24 -23.71 -14.32
N ASP A 117 -6.47 -23.60 -13.79
CA ASP A 117 -7.45 -24.69 -13.78
C ASP A 117 -7.91 -25.10 -15.21
N LYS A 118 -7.78 -24.18 -16.18
CA LYS A 118 -8.04 -24.44 -17.60
C LYS A 118 -6.84 -25.00 -18.35
N GLU A 119 -5.67 -25.05 -17.71
CA GLU A 119 -4.39 -25.46 -18.30
C GLU A 119 -4.04 -24.72 -19.61
N ASP A 120 -4.51 -23.47 -19.73
CA ASP A 120 -4.29 -22.65 -20.93
C ASP A 120 -3.07 -21.73 -20.70
N HIS A 121 -1.95 -22.08 -21.34
CA HIS A 121 -0.69 -21.34 -21.21
C HIS A 121 -0.82 -19.86 -21.57
N LYS A 122 -1.60 -19.54 -22.62
CA LYS A 122 -1.82 -18.16 -23.05
C LYS A 122 -2.61 -17.38 -22.01
N LEU A 123 -3.69 -17.95 -21.50
CA LEU A 123 -4.50 -17.31 -20.44
C LEU A 123 -3.70 -17.15 -19.15
N VAL A 124 -2.86 -18.12 -18.79
CA VAL A 124 -1.99 -18.06 -17.61
C VAL A 124 -0.96 -16.95 -17.76
N SER A 125 -0.30 -16.84 -18.92
CA SER A 125 0.65 -15.76 -19.22
C SER A 125 -0.01 -14.38 -19.16
N GLN A 126 -1.19 -14.21 -19.75
CA GLN A 126 -1.96 -12.97 -19.70
C GLN A 126 -2.39 -12.62 -18.27
N SER A 127 -2.89 -13.60 -17.52
CA SER A 127 -3.34 -13.40 -16.14
C SER A 127 -2.18 -13.06 -15.20
N LEU A 128 -1.00 -13.67 -15.39
CA LEU A 128 0.20 -13.30 -14.63
C LEU A 128 0.68 -11.88 -14.98
N CYS A 129 0.69 -11.51 -16.25
CA CYS A 129 1.04 -10.15 -16.67
C CYS A 129 0.14 -9.12 -16.00
N TRP A 130 -1.18 -9.38 -16.00
CA TRP A 130 -2.14 -8.53 -15.30
C TRP A 130 -1.89 -8.51 -13.78
N MET A 131 -1.67 -9.66 -13.15
CA MET A 131 -1.38 -9.72 -11.72
C MET A 131 -0.13 -8.92 -11.33
N LYS A 132 0.93 -8.95 -12.14
CA LYS A 132 2.13 -8.10 -11.95
C LYS A 132 1.79 -6.62 -12.05
N HIS A 133 0.96 -6.23 -13.03
CA HIS A 133 0.49 -4.86 -13.17
C HIS A 133 -0.32 -4.40 -11.96
N GLU A 134 -1.29 -5.21 -11.49
CA GLU A 134 -2.06 -4.88 -10.29
C GLU A 134 -1.21 -4.81 -9.04
N PHE A 135 -0.14 -5.60 -8.95
CA PHE A 135 0.78 -5.52 -7.83
C PHE A 135 1.53 -4.18 -7.80
N ILE A 136 2.08 -3.76 -8.94
CA ILE A 136 2.77 -2.48 -9.06
C ILE A 136 1.80 -1.34 -8.72
N ASN A 137 0.58 -1.37 -9.28
CA ASN A 137 -0.44 -0.37 -9.01
C ASN A 137 -0.81 -0.33 -7.52
N THR A 138 -1.11 -1.49 -6.92
CA THR A 138 -1.45 -1.60 -5.49
C THR A 138 -0.31 -1.11 -4.60
N ARG A 139 0.93 -1.52 -4.87
CA ARG A 139 2.12 -1.08 -4.12
C ARG A 139 2.25 0.44 -4.18
N ASN A 140 2.19 1.03 -5.38
CA ASN A 140 2.32 2.46 -5.58
C ASN A 140 1.21 3.24 -4.86
N LYS A 141 -0.02 2.70 -4.81
CA LYS A 141 -1.16 3.31 -4.12
C LYS A 141 -1.08 3.16 -2.59
N LEU A 142 -0.46 2.11 -2.07
CA LEU A 142 -0.30 1.90 -0.62
C LEU A 142 0.91 2.64 -0.06
N GLN A 143 1.94 2.91 -0.86
CA GLN A 143 3.15 3.59 -0.40
C GLN A 143 2.87 4.97 0.24
N PRO A 144 2.02 5.85 -0.32
CA PRO A 144 1.67 7.12 0.31
C PRO A 144 0.94 6.95 1.66
N VAL A 145 0.14 5.88 1.82
CA VAL A 145 -0.51 5.55 3.11
C VAL A 145 0.53 5.23 4.18
N LEU A 146 1.48 4.34 3.87
CA LEU A 146 2.55 3.96 4.79
C LEU A 146 3.44 5.14 5.15
N GLN A 147 3.74 5.98 4.18
CA GLN A 147 4.52 7.20 4.35
C GLN A 147 3.86 8.18 5.33
N ALA A 148 2.56 8.43 5.19
CA ALA A 148 1.81 9.30 6.10
C ALA A 148 1.75 8.73 7.54
N GLN A 149 1.61 7.41 7.68
CA GLN A 149 1.58 6.72 8.97
C GLN A 149 2.94 6.73 9.67
N ILE A 150 4.02 6.42 8.95
CA ILE A 150 5.39 6.51 9.48
C ILE A 150 5.69 7.92 9.97
N PHE A 151 5.29 8.94 9.20
CA PHE A 151 5.44 10.32 9.61
C PHE A 151 4.69 10.59 10.92
N SER A 152 3.40 10.23 10.96
CA SER A 152 2.53 10.47 12.13
C SER A 152 3.05 9.78 13.40
N TYR A 153 3.51 8.54 13.28
CA TYR A 153 4.11 7.78 14.37
C TYR A 153 5.45 8.39 14.84
N SER A 154 6.29 8.84 13.91
CA SER A 154 7.59 9.44 14.24
C SER A 154 7.45 10.78 14.96
N THR A 155 6.49 11.60 14.54
CA THR A 155 6.20 12.90 15.19
C THR A 155 5.61 12.72 16.58
N ALA A 156 4.75 11.72 16.79
CA ALA A 156 4.15 11.44 18.09
C ALA A 156 5.20 10.96 19.12
N ASN A 157 6.22 10.23 18.67
CA ASN A 157 7.22 9.61 19.54
C ASN A 157 8.56 10.38 19.63
N GLY A 158 8.65 11.61 19.10
CA GLY A 158 9.81 12.48 19.29
C GLY A 158 11.15 12.00 18.70
N HIS A 159 11.14 11.02 17.79
CA HIS A 159 12.37 10.45 17.19
C HIS A 159 12.88 11.31 16.01
N GLY A 160 13.20 12.57 16.30
CA GLY A 160 13.75 13.54 15.35
C GLY A 160 15.25 13.72 15.50
N SER A 161 16.07 12.80 14.98
CA SER A 161 17.49 13.10 14.70
C SER A 161 18.02 12.39 13.44
N ASP A 162 18.27 13.25 12.46
CA ASP A 162 19.37 13.30 11.50
C ASP A 162 19.49 12.45 10.23
N GLN A 163 18.72 11.39 10.00
CA GLN A 163 18.67 10.78 8.64
C GLN A 163 17.27 10.44 8.14
N ARG A 164 16.32 10.14 9.04
CA ARG A 164 14.91 9.88 8.67
C ARG A 164 14.13 11.15 8.30
N SER A 165 14.58 12.33 8.73
CA SER A 165 13.94 13.62 8.39
C SER A 165 13.86 13.86 6.87
N PHE A 166 14.88 13.42 6.11
CA PHE A 166 14.92 13.57 4.66
C PHE A 166 13.97 12.61 3.93
N TYR A 167 13.89 11.36 4.40
CA TYR A 167 12.89 10.39 3.94
C TYR A 167 11.47 10.85 4.26
N ASN A 168 11.27 11.47 5.43
CA ASN A 168 9.99 11.98 5.91
C ASN A 168 9.48 13.20 5.12
N LEU A 169 10.37 14.13 4.76
CA LEU A 169 10.05 15.27 3.88
C LEU A 169 9.74 14.82 2.46
N THR A 170 10.47 13.82 1.95
CA THR A 170 10.22 13.25 0.61
C THR A 170 8.88 12.52 0.57
N ALA A 171 8.61 11.71 1.60
CA ALA A 171 7.34 11.01 1.81
C ALA A 171 6.13 11.98 1.90
N PHE A 172 6.24 13.04 2.71
CA PHE A 172 5.21 14.06 2.80
C PHE A 172 5.01 14.82 1.48
N LYS A 173 6.10 15.17 0.78
CA LYS A 173 6.02 15.81 -0.54
C LYS A 173 5.39 14.89 -1.60
N SER A 174 5.73 13.61 -1.62
CA SER A 174 5.10 12.63 -2.52
C SER A 174 3.62 12.42 -2.21
N PHE A 175 3.26 12.28 -0.94
CA PHE A 175 1.87 12.15 -0.50
C PHE A 175 1.05 13.40 -0.89
N THR A 176 1.53 14.60 -0.56
CA THR A 176 0.84 15.85 -0.91
C THR A 176 0.81 16.12 -2.41
N ALA A 177 1.85 15.75 -3.16
CA ALA A 177 1.84 15.84 -4.62
C ALA A 177 0.83 14.88 -5.26
N GLU A 178 0.70 13.66 -4.74
CA GLU A 178 -0.25 12.68 -5.28
C GLU A 178 -1.71 13.03 -4.94
N ILE A 179 -1.95 13.56 -3.73
CA ILE A 179 -3.21 14.22 -3.37
C ILE A 179 -3.51 15.36 -4.36
N ARG A 180 -2.57 16.28 -4.57
CA ARG A 180 -2.72 17.44 -5.46
C ARG A 180 -3.04 17.01 -6.90
N MET A 181 -2.34 16.00 -7.42
CA MET A 181 -2.59 15.46 -8.76
C MET A 181 -3.99 14.82 -8.89
N ARG A 182 -4.55 14.24 -7.82
CA ARG A 182 -5.87 13.60 -7.88
C ARG A 182 -7.06 14.52 -7.58
N TYR A 183 -6.82 15.64 -6.91
CA TYR A 183 -7.84 16.63 -6.58
C TYR A 183 -7.99 17.72 -7.65
N GLU A 184 -6.89 18.19 -8.26
CA GLU A 184 -6.96 19.24 -9.29
C GLU A 184 -7.51 18.72 -10.63
N TRP A 185 -7.25 17.46 -11.00
CA TRP A 185 -7.79 16.85 -12.22
C TRP A 185 -9.29 16.51 -12.16
N ARG A 186 -9.92 16.50 -10.97
CA ARG A 186 -11.38 16.28 -10.83
C ARG A 186 -12.20 17.57 -10.87
N LYS A 187 -11.56 18.74 -11.00
CA LYS A 187 -12.22 20.05 -11.14
C LYS A 187 -12.21 20.59 -12.57
N LEU A 188 -11.71 19.83 -13.53
CA LEU A 188 -11.77 20.08 -14.98
C LEU A 188 -12.67 19.03 -15.63
#